data_AF-A0A951MN86-F1
#
_entry.id   AF-A0A951MN86-F1
#
_cell.length_a   1.000
_cell.length_b   1.000
_cell.length_c   1.000
_cell.angle_alpha   90.00
_cell.angle_beta   90.00
_cell.angle_gamma   90.00
#
_symmetry.space_group_name_H-M   'P 1'
#
loop_
_entity.id
_entity.type
_entity.pdbx_description
1 polymer ?
#
loop_
_entity_poly.entity_id
_entity_poly.type
_entity_poly.pdbx_seq_one_letter_code
_entity_poly.pdbx_strand_id
1 'polypeptide(L)'
;MNTRGWIALAAMLLLAPGLRAQTADADTAAAGPALADTAAADPVRGFVHELADPLALSNALVLGLYDHVRTRPYEWGGGLDALTQRIASRAGGHVIGTSVRHGLAAALGRSTEFEPCRGCASAEDRVAHALVETFTDRDAAGRRVISEPYLAGTYAGALAPALWHPDSTLADGLKAGTWSLLFTAAGRVLFALVEPLAVGEGEGR
;
A
#
# COMPACT_ATOMS: atom_id res chain seq x y z
N MET A 1 9.73 -23.14 22.94
CA MET A 1 9.51 -23.04 21.49
C MET A 1 8.09 -23.51 21.20
N ASN A 2 7.16 -22.59 20.95
CA ASN A 2 5.73 -22.87 20.86
C ASN A 2 5.27 -23.06 19.41
N THR A 3 4.54 -24.15 19.17
CA THR A 3 3.96 -24.63 17.91
C THR A 3 2.90 -23.71 17.28
N ARG A 4 2.62 -22.56 17.88
CA ARG A 4 1.62 -21.58 17.43
C ARG A 4 2.07 -20.73 16.24
N GLY A 5 3.38 -20.61 15.99
CA GLY A 5 3.91 -19.81 14.87
C GLY A 5 3.66 -20.41 13.48
N TRP A 6 3.47 -21.74 13.38
CA TRP A 6 3.32 -22.43 12.09
C TRP A 6 1.92 -22.29 11.49
N ILE A 7 0.89 -22.08 12.32
CA ILE A 7 -0.49 -21.97 11.83
C ILE A 7 -0.71 -20.63 11.09
N ALA A 8 0.01 -19.57 11.48
CA ALA A 8 -0.03 -18.28 10.78
C ALA A 8 0.66 -18.34 9.40
N LEU A 9 1.70 -19.16 9.26
CA LEU A 9 2.45 -19.34 8.00
C LEU A 9 1.64 -20.16 6.97
N ALA A 10 0.82 -21.11 7.43
CA ALA A 10 -0.04 -21.91 6.55
C ALA A 10 -1.28 -21.12 6.05
N ALA A 11 -1.76 -20.14 6.81
CA ALA A 11 -2.94 -19.33 6.42
C ALA A 11 -2.62 -18.28 5.34
N MET A 12 -1.37 -17.82 5.20
CA MET A 12 -0.96 -16.89 4.14
C MET A 12 -0.74 -17.56 2.77
N LEU A 13 -0.66 -18.89 2.71
CA LEU A 13 -0.35 -19.64 1.49
C LEU A 13 -1.57 -20.31 0.81
N LEU A 14 -2.79 -20.04 1.29
CA LEU A 14 -4.01 -20.72 0.81
C LEU A 14 -5.12 -19.81 0.25
N LEU A 15 -4.86 -18.54 -0.06
CA LEU A 15 -5.81 -17.68 -0.78
C LEU A 15 -5.40 -17.40 -2.23
N ALA A 16 -5.59 -18.40 -3.08
CA ALA A 16 -6.05 -18.30 -4.48
C ALA A 16 -6.01 -19.73 -5.07
N PRO A 17 -7.07 -20.22 -5.74
CA PRO A 17 -7.67 -19.54 -6.89
C PRO A 17 -9.19 -19.73 -7.00
N GLY A 18 -9.95 -18.65 -7.03
CA GLY A 18 -11.38 -18.80 -7.30
C GLY A 18 -12.16 -17.52 -7.24
N LEU A 19 -12.05 -16.68 -8.26
CA LEU A 19 -13.16 -15.84 -8.70
C LEU A 19 -12.96 -15.43 -10.17
N ARG A 20 -13.03 -16.43 -11.06
CA ARG A 20 -13.41 -16.15 -12.45
C ARG A 20 -14.92 -15.98 -12.49
N ALA A 21 -15.38 -14.74 -12.52
CA ALA A 21 -16.57 -14.27 -13.25
C ALA A 21 -16.94 -12.86 -12.74
N GLN A 22 -16.38 -11.82 -13.36
CA GLN A 22 -17.09 -10.54 -13.46
C GLN A 22 -17.00 -10.09 -14.92
N THR A 23 -18.06 -10.39 -15.65
CA THR A 23 -18.41 -9.79 -16.93
C THR A 23 -19.16 -8.48 -16.64
N ALA A 24 -18.64 -7.35 -17.12
CA ALA A 24 -19.45 -6.23 -17.57
C ALA A 24 -18.56 -5.26 -18.36
N ASP A 25 -18.85 -5.15 -19.64
CA ASP A 25 -18.36 -4.14 -20.57
C ASP A 25 -18.68 -2.71 -20.11
N ALA A 26 -17.69 -1.82 -20.21
CA ALA A 26 -17.81 -0.52 -20.85
C ALA A 26 -16.40 0.04 -21.09
N ASP A 27 -16.14 0.44 -22.34
CA ASP A 27 -14.95 1.11 -22.87
C ASP A 27 -13.70 0.26 -23.13
N THR A 28 -13.82 -0.62 -24.12
CA THR A 28 -12.69 -1.13 -24.91
C THR A 28 -12.11 0.00 -25.78
N ALA A 29 -11.32 0.89 -25.19
CA ALA A 29 -10.28 1.59 -25.94
C ALA A 29 -9.04 0.67 -25.96
N ALA A 30 -8.69 0.19 -27.14
CA ALA A 30 -7.56 -0.71 -27.36
C ALA A 30 -6.26 -0.12 -26.77
N ALA A 31 -5.88 -0.59 -25.58
CA ALA A 31 -4.56 -0.31 -25.03
C ALA A 31 -3.56 -1.21 -25.76
N GLY A 32 -2.81 -0.62 -26.69
CA GLY A 32 -1.69 -1.26 -27.37
C GLY A 32 -0.53 -1.60 -26.40
N PRO A 33 0.57 -2.17 -26.92
CA PRO A 33 1.72 -2.72 -26.16
C PRO A 33 2.44 -1.75 -25.20
N ALA A 34 2.04 -0.48 -25.13
CA ALA A 34 2.62 0.55 -24.28
C ALA A 34 2.40 0.32 -22.76
N LEU A 35 1.35 -0.40 -22.33
CA LEU A 35 1.13 -0.71 -20.91
C LEU A 35 1.97 -1.88 -20.40
N ALA A 36 2.38 -2.79 -21.29
CA ALA A 36 3.34 -3.84 -20.95
C ALA A 36 4.75 -3.25 -20.71
N ASP A 37 5.07 -2.15 -21.39
CA ASP A 37 6.34 -1.43 -21.24
C ASP A 37 6.46 -0.70 -19.89
N THR A 38 5.35 -0.21 -19.31
CA THR A 38 5.37 0.48 -18.00
C THR A 38 5.26 -0.48 -16.82
N ALA A 39 4.52 -1.59 -16.94
CA ALA A 39 4.52 -2.65 -15.93
C ALA A 39 5.88 -3.38 -15.82
N ALA A 40 6.69 -3.33 -16.88
CA ALA A 40 8.05 -3.89 -16.95
C ALA A 40 9.16 -2.89 -16.58
N ALA A 41 8.83 -1.67 -16.16
CA ALA A 41 9.81 -0.68 -15.73
C ALA A 41 10.47 -1.13 -14.41
N ASP A 42 11.55 -1.91 -14.54
CA ASP A 42 12.42 -2.43 -13.48
C ASP A 42 11.73 -2.62 -12.11
N PRO A 43 10.98 -3.71 -11.91
CA PRO A 43 10.23 -3.96 -10.66
C PRO A 43 11.13 -4.01 -9.43
N VAL A 44 12.42 -4.38 -9.61
CA VAL A 44 13.40 -4.38 -8.53
C VAL A 44 13.74 -2.95 -8.13
N ARG A 45 13.92 -2.04 -9.08
CA ARG A 45 14.13 -0.62 -8.80
C ARG A 45 12.93 0.00 -8.09
N GLY A 46 11.71 -0.30 -8.53
CA GLY A 46 10.49 0.17 -7.86
C GLY A 46 10.41 -0.30 -6.40
N PHE A 47 10.70 -1.58 -6.17
CA PHE A 47 10.79 -2.16 -4.82
C PHE A 47 11.86 -1.47 -3.96
N VAL A 48 13.09 -1.32 -4.48
CA VAL A 48 14.20 -0.68 -3.73
C VAL A 48 13.88 0.78 -3.43
N HIS A 49 13.29 1.51 -4.37
CA HIS A 49 12.90 2.90 -4.18
C HIS A 49 11.87 3.03 -3.05
N GLU A 50 10.80 2.24 -3.06
CA GLU A 50 9.76 2.29 -2.01
C GLU A 50 10.28 1.80 -0.65
N LEU A 51 11.22 0.85 -0.65
CA LEU A 51 11.85 0.35 0.56
C LEU A 51 12.75 1.40 1.23
N ALA A 52 13.53 2.13 0.43
CA ALA A 52 14.48 3.14 0.86
C ALA A 52 13.92 4.57 0.82
N ASP A 53 12.62 4.72 0.57
CA ASP A 53 11.98 6.02 0.43
C ASP A 53 12.13 6.83 1.74
N PRO A 54 12.72 8.04 1.71
CA PRO A 54 12.91 8.84 2.90
C PRO A 54 11.60 9.17 3.63
N LEU A 55 10.50 9.35 2.89
CA LEU A 55 9.18 9.58 3.44
C LEU A 55 8.67 8.34 4.16
N ALA A 56 8.85 7.15 3.58
CA ALA A 56 8.47 5.89 4.24
C ALA A 56 9.26 5.65 5.54
N LEU A 57 10.57 5.90 5.52
CA LEU A 57 11.43 5.80 6.71
C LEU A 57 11.04 6.85 7.77
N SER A 58 10.72 8.08 7.34
CA SER A 58 10.25 9.12 8.25
C SER A 58 8.93 8.75 8.93
N ASN A 59 8.03 8.06 8.22
CA ASN A 59 6.77 7.58 8.79
C ASN A 59 7.02 6.52 9.87
N ALA A 60 7.97 5.60 9.66
CA ALA A 60 8.34 4.61 10.69
C ALA A 60 8.89 5.29 11.95
N LEU A 61 9.71 6.34 11.78
CA LEU A 61 10.21 7.16 12.88
C LEU A 61 9.07 7.85 13.65
N VAL A 62 8.21 8.59 12.95
CA VAL A 62 7.10 9.34 13.55
C VAL A 62 6.14 8.41 14.31
N LEU A 63 5.74 7.30 13.70
CA LEU A 63 4.86 6.33 14.33
C LEU A 63 5.53 5.60 15.49
N GLY A 64 6.82 5.28 15.39
CA GLY A 64 7.58 4.70 16.50
C GLY A 64 7.68 5.65 17.69
N LEU A 65 7.87 6.95 17.44
CA LEU A 65 7.90 7.99 18.46
C LEU A 65 6.53 8.14 19.14
N TYR A 66 5.47 8.11 18.34
CA TYR A 66 4.09 8.14 18.85
C TYR A 66 3.77 6.93 19.73
N ASP A 67 4.17 5.73 19.30
CA ASP A 67 4.05 4.51 20.09
C ASP A 67 4.86 4.60 21.39
N HIS A 68 6.05 5.24 21.34
CA HIS A 68 6.88 5.46 22.52
C HIS A 68 6.21 6.39 23.53
N VAL A 69 5.67 7.52 23.08
CA VAL A 69 4.90 8.46 23.94
C VAL A 69 3.69 7.78 24.56
N ARG A 70 3.04 6.86 23.83
CA ARG A 70 1.90 6.07 24.33
C ARG A 70 2.30 4.84 25.12
N THR A 71 3.60 4.57 25.25
CA THR A 71 4.12 3.38 25.93
C THR A 71 3.51 2.08 25.35
N ARG A 72 3.46 1.98 24.02
CA ARG A 72 2.90 0.82 23.29
C ARG A 72 4.00 0.13 22.47
N PRO A 73 4.17 -1.20 22.57
CA PRO A 73 3.74 -2.05 23.68
C PRO A 73 4.39 -1.59 25.01
N TYR A 74 3.75 -1.83 26.14
CA TYR A 74 4.22 -1.34 27.46
C TYR A 74 5.34 -2.22 28.02
N GLU A 75 5.34 -3.48 27.62
CA GLU A 75 6.27 -4.54 27.97
C GLU A 75 7.69 -4.24 27.50
N TRP A 76 7.85 -3.44 26.45
CA TRP A 76 9.15 -2.97 25.98
C TRP A 76 9.74 -1.87 26.86
N GLY A 77 8.97 -1.33 27.81
CA GLY A 77 9.43 -0.32 28.74
C GLY A 77 9.69 1.04 28.08
N GLY A 78 10.52 1.84 28.74
CA GLY A 78 10.90 3.19 28.34
C GLY A 78 12.37 3.30 27.92
N GLY A 79 12.81 4.53 27.64
CA GLY A 79 14.19 4.81 27.24
C GLY A 79 14.48 4.55 25.77
N LEU A 80 15.74 4.79 25.38
CA LEU A 80 16.16 4.78 23.97
C LEU A 80 16.09 3.38 23.34
N ASP A 81 16.42 2.32 24.08
CA ASP A 81 16.34 0.95 23.56
C ASP A 81 14.90 0.60 23.16
N ALA A 82 13.94 0.94 24.03
CA ALA A 82 12.53 0.74 23.79
C ALA A 82 11.98 1.62 22.66
N LEU A 83 12.55 2.82 22.46
CA LEU A 83 12.22 3.67 21.32
C LEU A 83 12.73 3.06 20.02
N THR A 84 14.00 2.66 19.98
CA THR A 84 14.61 2.01 18.81
C THR A 84 13.85 0.74 18.43
N GLN A 85 13.40 -0.05 19.41
CA GLN A 85 12.60 -1.25 19.15
C GLN A 85 11.25 -0.93 18.48
N ARG A 86 10.59 0.17 18.87
CA ARG A 86 9.33 0.65 18.24
C ARG A 86 9.54 1.13 16.82
N ILE A 87 10.59 1.91 16.58
CA ILE A 87 10.94 2.37 15.23
C ILE A 87 11.29 1.16 14.34
N ALA A 88 12.11 0.24 14.83
CA ALA A 88 12.49 -0.98 14.11
C ALA A 88 11.28 -1.86 13.79
N SER A 89 10.32 -1.98 14.71
CA SER A 89 9.06 -2.70 14.48
C SER A 89 8.24 -2.07 13.34
N ARG A 90 8.10 -0.74 13.32
CA ARG A 90 7.41 -0.01 12.24
C ARG A 90 8.12 -0.19 10.90
N ALA A 91 9.45 -0.09 10.89
CA ALA A 91 10.25 -0.33 9.69
C ALA A 91 10.11 -1.78 9.20
N GLY A 92 10.12 -2.77 10.10
CA GLY A 92 9.91 -4.18 9.76
C GLY A 92 8.55 -4.44 9.11
N GLY A 93 7.49 -3.81 9.63
CA GLY A 93 6.16 -3.83 9.00
C GLY A 93 6.17 -3.24 7.59
N HIS A 94 6.84 -2.10 7.40
CA HIS A 94 7.00 -1.48 6.07
C HIS A 94 7.73 -2.40 5.08
N VAL A 95 8.85 -3.00 5.50
CA VAL A 95 9.64 -3.92 4.69
C VAL A 95 8.79 -5.12 4.25
N ILE A 96 8.05 -5.73 5.17
CA ILE A 96 7.20 -6.89 4.87
C ILE A 96 6.05 -6.49 3.95
N GLY A 97 5.36 -5.39 4.23
CA GLY A 97 4.25 -4.92 3.39
C GLY A 97 4.68 -4.59 1.97
N THR A 98 5.82 -3.89 1.82
CA THR A 98 6.44 -3.57 0.53
C THR A 98 6.83 -4.85 -0.22
N SER A 99 7.46 -5.80 0.46
CA SER A 99 7.87 -7.08 -0.14
C SER A 99 6.68 -7.88 -0.65
N VAL A 100 5.60 -7.97 0.13
CA VAL A 100 4.37 -8.67 -0.28
C VAL A 100 3.70 -7.97 -1.46
N ARG A 101 3.58 -6.64 -1.42
CA ARG A 101 2.98 -5.85 -2.50
C ARG A 101 3.73 -6.06 -3.81
N HIS A 102 5.04 -5.83 -3.82
CA HIS A 102 5.87 -5.94 -5.02
C HIS A 102 6.00 -7.39 -5.49
N GLY A 103 6.15 -8.35 -4.57
CA GLY A 103 6.21 -9.77 -4.91
C GLY A 103 4.91 -10.27 -5.55
N LEU A 104 3.75 -9.88 -5.00
CA LEU A 104 2.46 -10.27 -5.57
C LEU A 104 2.17 -9.54 -6.88
N ALA A 105 2.52 -8.26 -7.00
CA ALA A 105 2.40 -7.51 -8.25
C ALA A 105 3.24 -8.14 -9.37
N ALA A 106 4.48 -8.51 -9.08
CA ALA A 106 5.34 -9.23 -10.01
C ALA A 106 4.77 -10.61 -10.39
N ALA A 107 4.23 -11.36 -9.43
CA ALA A 107 3.63 -12.66 -9.69
C ALA A 107 2.34 -12.58 -10.55
N LEU A 108 1.57 -11.49 -10.41
CA LEU A 108 0.31 -11.27 -11.13
C LEU A 108 0.47 -10.45 -12.42
N GLY A 109 1.67 -9.93 -12.71
CA GLY A 109 1.91 -9.02 -13.83
C GLY A 109 1.13 -7.72 -13.70
N ARG A 110 1.08 -7.13 -12.51
CA ARG A 110 0.38 -5.87 -12.19
C ARG A 110 1.38 -4.74 -11.97
N SER A 111 0.98 -3.51 -12.28
CA SER A 111 1.74 -2.32 -11.88
C SER A 111 1.50 -2.01 -10.39
N THR A 112 2.54 -1.55 -9.69
CA THR A 112 2.43 -1.02 -8.32
C THR A 112 2.26 0.49 -8.28
N GLU A 113 2.41 1.17 -9.41
CA GLU A 113 2.44 2.62 -9.48
C GLU A 113 1.03 3.22 -9.38
N PHE A 114 0.95 4.38 -8.73
CA PHE A 114 -0.28 5.17 -8.67
C PHE A 114 -0.33 6.08 -9.90
N GLU A 115 -1.39 5.99 -10.70
CA GLU A 115 -1.55 6.85 -11.87
C GLU A 115 -2.33 8.13 -11.49
N PRO A 116 -1.70 9.31 -11.54
CA PRO A 116 -2.38 10.57 -11.26
C PRO A 116 -3.43 10.86 -12.35
N CYS A 117 -4.48 11.60 -11.99
CA CYS A 117 -5.51 11.97 -12.97
C CYS A 117 -5.00 13.05 -13.94
N ARG A 118 -4.64 12.68 -15.17
CA ARG A 118 -4.10 13.60 -16.20
C ARG A 118 -5.16 14.38 -17.01
N GLY A 119 -6.42 14.42 -16.57
CA GLY A 119 -7.51 15.06 -17.30
C GLY A 119 -8.76 15.41 -16.48
N CYS A 120 -8.66 15.44 -15.16
CA CYS A 120 -9.79 15.76 -14.29
C CYS A 120 -10.07 17.26 -14.30
N ALA A 121 -11.26 17.66 -14.78
CA ALA A 121 -11.67 19.05 -14.89
C ALA A 121 -12.05 19.68 -13.54
N SER A 122 -12.60 18.89 -12.62
CA SER A 122 -13.04 19.36 -11.30
C SER A 122 -12.25 18.74 -10.14
N ALA A 123 -12.29 19.40 -8.97
CA ALA A 123 -11.72 18.84 -7.74
C ALA A 123 -12.45 17.56 -7.30
N GLU A 124 -13.76 17.47 -7.54
CA GLU A 124 -14.57 16.31 -7.20
C GLU A 124 -14.15 15.07 -8.02
N ASP A 125 -13.90 15.25 -9.33
CA ASP A 125 -13.39 14.17 -10.19
C ASP A 125 -12.02 13.68 -9.74
N ARG A 126 -11.16 14.60 -9.27
CA ARG A 126 -9.84 14.24 -8.73
C ARG A 126 -9.96 13.43 -7.44
N VAL A 127 -10.84 13.83 -6.53
CA VAL A 127 -11.11 13.09 -5.28
C VAL A 127 -11.68 11.70 -5.60
N ALA A 128 -12.66 11.62 -6.50
CA ALA A 128 -13.26 10.36 -6.91
C ALA A 128 -12.22 9.44 -7.56
N HIS A 129 -11.39 9.95 -8.48
CA HIS A 129 -10.29 9.19 -9.08
C HIS A 129 -9.30 8.74 -8.02
N ALA A 130 -8.87 9.61 -7.11
CA ALA A 130 -7.93 9.26 -6.05
C ALA A 130 -8.46 8.15 -5.13
N LEU A 131 -9.75 8.17 -4.79
CA LEU A 131 -10.38 7.12 -3.99
C LEU A 131 -10.47 5.80 -4.76
N VAL A 132 -10.90 5.81 -6.02
CA VAL A 132 -11.01 4.60 -6.83
C VAL A 132 -9.64 4.00 -7.11
N GLU A 133 -8.68 4.80 -7.53
CA GLU A 133 -7.30 4.40 -7.82
C GLU A 133 -6.56 3.96 -6.54
N THR A 134 -7.07 4.32 -5.35
CA THR A 134 -6.48 3.81 -4.10
C THR A 134 -6.67 2.31 -3.93
N PHE A 135 -7.79 1.77 -4.43
CA PHE A 135 -8.17 0.37 -4.27
C PHE A 135 -8.14 -0.41 -5.58
N THR A 136 -7.73 0.22 -6.68
CA THR A 136 -7.68 -0.41 -8.00
C THR A 136 -6.32 -0.26 -8.64
N ASP A 137 -5.94 -1.23 -9.46
CA ASP A 137 -4.78 -1.19 -10.35
C ASP A 137 -5.18 -1.63 -11.76
N ARG A 138 -4.19 -1.75 -12.64
CA ARG A 138 -4.38 -2.19 -14.02
C ARG A 138 -3.87 -3.62 -14.20
N ASP A 139 -4.70 -4.46 -14.82
CA ASP A 139 -4.26 -5.79 -15.26
C ASP A 139 -3.37 -5.70 -16.51
N ALA A 140 -2.80 -6.84 -16.91
CA ALA A 140 -1.98 -6.93 -18.12
C ALA A 140 -2.72 -6.53 -19.41
N ALA A 141 -4.07 -6.48 -19.39
CA ALA A 141 -4.91 -6.00 -20.48
C ALA A 141 -5.30 -4.52 -20.35
N GLY A 142 -4.78 -3.81 -19.33
CA GLY A 142 -5.06 -2.39 -19.06
C GLY A 142 -6.42 -2.13 -18.40
N ARG A 143 -7.17 -3.17 -18.01
CA ARG A 143 -8.47 -3.00 -17.36
C ARG A 143 -8.28 -2.62 -15.90
N ARG A 144 -9.16 -1.74 -15.40
CA ARG A 144 -9.19 -1.39 -13.98
C ARG A 144 -9.79 -2.54 -13.18
N VAL A 145 -9.03 -3.03 -12.22
CA VAL A 145 -9.42 -4.15 -11.35
C VAL A 145 -9.01 -3.84 -9.92
N ILE A 146 -9.57 -4.56 -8.94
CA ILE A 146 -9.20 -4.36 -7.53
C ILE A 146 -7.70 -4.68 -7.39
N SER A 147 -6.96 -3.84 -6.66
CA SER A 147 -5.54 -4.08 -6.43
C SER A 147 -5.33 -5.09 -5.31
N GLU A 148 -5.28 -6.36 -5.69
CA GLU A 148 -4.95 -7.45 -4.76
C GLU A 148 -3.53 -7.28 -4.15
N PRO A 149 -2.48 -6.89 -4.92
CA PRO A 149 -1.15 -6.64 -4.38
C PRO A 149 -1.11 -5.55 -3.31
N TYR A 150 -1.80 -4.43 -3.55
CA TYR A 150 -1.85 -3.33 -2.59
C TYR A 150 -2.51 -3.75 -1.28
N LEU A 151 -3.70 -4.36 -1.36
CA LEU A 151 -4.43 -4.82 -0.17
C LEU A 151 -3.64 -5.87 0.62
N ALA A 152 -3.07 -6.86 -0.07
CA ALA A 152 -2.26 -7.90 0.56
C ALA A 152 -1.04 -7.30 1.27
N GLY A 153 -0.32 -6.38 0.60
CA GLY A 153 0.83 -5.69 1.19
C GLY A 153 0.47 -4.85 2.40
N THR A 154 -0.61 -4.06 2.34
CA THR A 154 -1.07 -3.24 3.47
C THR A 154 -1.39 -4.08 4.70
N TYR A 155 -2.17 -5.16 4.53
CA TYR A 155 -2.51 -6.03 5.66
C TYR A 155 -1.32 -6.85 6.14
N ALA A 156 -0.45 -7.34 5.25
CA ALA A 156 0.76 -8.06 5.65
C ALA A 156 1.68 -7.18 6.51
N GLY A 157 1.92 -5.94 6.10
CA GLY A 157 2.74 -5.00 6.87
C GLY A 157 2.13 -4.63 8.22
N ALA A 158 0.79 -4.45 8.28
CA ALA A 158 0.08 -4.15 9.52
C ALA A 158 0.00 -5.34 10.49
N LEU A 159 -0.05 -6.56 9.96
CA LEU A 159 -0.06 -7.80 10.74
C LEU A 159 1.33 -8.24 11.17
N ALA A 160 2.38 -7.85 10.45
CA ALA A 160 3.74 -8.29 10.73
C ALA A 160 4.19 -8.03 12.18
N PRO A 161 3.93 -6.87 12.80
CA PRO A 161 4.24 -6.65 14.21
C PRO A 161 3.64 -7.70 15.15
N ALA A 162 2.52 -8.34 14.78
CA ALA A 162 1.90 -9.37 15.62
C ALA A 162 2.77 -10.64 15.77
N LEU A 163 3.81 -10.79 14.94
CA LEU A 163 4.76 -11.88 15.04
C LEU A 163 5.78 -11.70 16.18
N TRP A 164 6.01 -10.45 16.63
CA TRP A 164 7.03 -10.14 17.64
C TRP A 164 6.57 -9.17 18.74
N HIS A 165 5.39 -8.55 18.61
CA HIS A 165 4.79 -7.74 19.67
C HIS A 165 4.21 -8.64 20.76
N PRO A 166 4.55 -8.40 22.04
CA PRO A 166 3.85 -9.01 23.15
C PRO A 166 2.37 -8.57 23.13
N ASP A 167 1.48 -9.50 23.48
CA ASP A 167 0.02 -9.29 23.60
C ASP A 167 -0.68 -8.69 22.37
N SER A 168 -0.09 -8.88 21.19
CA SER A 168 -0.73 -8.50 19.93
C SER A 168 -1.75 -9.55 19.48
N THR A 169 -2.92 -9.09 19.07
CA THR A 169 -3.96 -9.96 18.49
C THR A 169 -4.08 -9.75 17.00
N LEU A 170 -4.64 -10.75 16.30
CA LEU A 170 -5.03 -10.63 14.89
C LEU A 170 -5.95 -9.42 14.67
N ALA A 171 -6.87 -9.17 15.62
CA ALA A 171 -7.79 -8.04 15.56
C ALA A 171 -7.07 -6.68 15.61
N ASP A 172 -5.98 -6.56 16.37
CA ASP A 172 -5.19 -5.33 16.43
C ASP A 172 -4.48 -5.05 15.11
N GLY A 173 -3.90 -6.09 14.49
CA GLY A 173 -3.28 -5.96 13.18
C GLY A 173 -4.28 -5.66 12.06
N LEU A 174 -5.48 -6.27 12.09
CA LEU A 174 -6.56 -5.93 11.16
C LEU A 174 -7.01 -4.47 11.31
N LYS A 175 -7.23 -4.01 12.55
CA LYS A 175 -7.56 -2.59 12.82
C LYS A 175 -6.45 -1.67 12.31
N ALA A 176 -5.18 -2.01 12.55
CA ALA A 176 -4.06 -1.23 12.06
C ALA A 176 -4.03 -1.17 10.53
N GLY A 177 -4.25 -2.29 9.84
CA GLY A 177 -4.33 -2.34 8.38
C GLY A 177 -5.48 -1.49 7.82
N THR A 178 -6.66 -1.55 8.45
CA THR A 178 -7.79 -0.69 8.08
C THR A 178 -7.48 0.80 8.28
N TRP A 179 -6.85 1.17 9.40
CA TRP A 179 -6.40 2.55 9.61
C TRP A 179 -5.36 2.99 8.58
N SER A 180 -4.42 2.12 8.22
CA SER A 180 -3.44 2.40 7.16
C SER A 180 -4.12 2.69 5.82
N LEU A 181 -5.11 1.88 5.41
CA LEU A 181 -5.88 2.13 4.18
C LEU A 181 -6.56 3.50 4.22
N LEU A 182 -7.18 3.85 5.35
CA LEU A 182 -7.86 5.13 5.51
C LEU A 182 -6.87 6.30 5.44
N PHE A 183 -5.72 6.20 6.11
CA PHE A 183 -4.70 7.24 6.07
C PHE A 183 -4.09 7.40 4.67
N THR A 184 -3.86 6.31 3.95
CA THR A 184 -3.38 6.38 2.57
C THR A 184 -4.42 7.00 1.65
N ALA A 185 -5.70 6.61 1.77
CA ALA A 185 -6.78 7.21 1.01
C ALA A 185 -6.91 8.71 1.30
N ALA A 186 -6.89 9.10 2.58
CA ALA A 186 -6.94 10.49 3.00
C ALA A 186 -5.74 11.29 2.46
N GLY A 187 -4.54 10.73 2.50
CA GLY A 187 -3.34 11.35 1.95
C GLY A 187 -3.42 11.57 0.44
N ARG A 188 -3.91 10.58 -0.31
CA ARG A 188 -4.12 10.68 -1.76
C ARG A 188 -5.19 11.71 -2.13
N VAL A 189 -6.28 11.75 -1.36
CA VAL A 189 -7.33 12.78 -1.50
C VAL A 189 -6.78 14.17 -1.21
N LEU A 190 -6.03 14.33 -0.12
CA LEU A 190 -5.41 15.60 0.24
C LEU A 190 -4.45 16.07 -0.86
N PHE A 191 -3.60 15.17 -1.37
CA PHE A 191 -2.70 15.46 -2.47
C PHE A 191 -3.48 15.91 -3.72
N ALA A 192 -4.55 15.19 -4.08
CA ALA A 192 -5.41 15.53 -5.22
C ALA A 192 -6.15 16.88 -5.07
N LEU A 193 -6.36 17.35 -3.84
CA LEU A 193 -6.94 18.67 -3.55
C LEU A 193 -5.92 19.81 -3.58
N VAL A 194 -4.67 19.52 -3.17
CA VAL A 194 -3.58 20.51 -3.09
C VAL A 194 -2.89 20.69 -4.43
N GLU A 195 -2.89 19.68 -5.31
CA GLU A 195 -2.35 19.78 -6.67
C GLU A 195 -2.99 20.99 -7.37
N PRO A 196 -2.21 22.04 -7.71
CA PRO A 196 -2.77 23.26 -8.25
C PRO A 196 -3.48 22.94 -9.56
N LEU A 197 -4.63 23.60 -9.78
CA LEU A 197 -5.21 23.70 -11.11
C LEU A 197 -4.07 24.16 -12.02
N ALA A 198 -3.56 23.30 -12.88
CA ALA A 198 -2.90 23.74 -14.10
C ALA A 198 -4.01 24.45 -14.88
N VAL A 199 -4.25 25.71 -14.50
CA VAL A 199 -4.99 26.70 -15.25
C VAL A 199 -4.34 26.63 -16.62
N GLY A 200 -5.13 26.27 -17.62
CA GLY A 200 -4.75 26.47 -19.01
C GLY A 200 -4.41 27.94 -19.15
N GLU A 201 -3.13 28.27 -19.15
CA GLU A 201 -2.66 29.48 -19.80
C GLU A 201 -3.05 29.31 -21.27
N GLY A 202 -3.95 30.19 -21.69
CA GLY A 202 -4.52 30.15 -23.02
C GLY A 202 -3.43 30.33 -24.05
N GLU A 203 -3.30 29.33 -24.92
CA GLU A 203 -2.80 29.53 -26.26
C GLU A 203 -3.86 30.32 -27.03
N GLY A 204 -3.78 31.65 -26.87
CA GLY A 204 -4.67 32.63 -27.48
C GLY A 204 -3.86 33.67 -28.23
N ARG A 205 -3.60 33.36 -29.52
CA ARG A 205 -3.16 34.22 -30.63
C ARG A 205 -1.66 34.46 -30.84
#